data_AF-A0A1T1BUA6-F1
#
_entry.id   AF-A0A1T1BUA6-F1
#
_cell.length_a   1.000
_cell.length_b   1.000
_cell.length_c   1.000
_cell.angle_alpha   90.00
_cell.angle_beta   90.00
_cell.angle_gamma   90.00
#
_symmetry.space_group_name_H-M   'P 1'
#
loop_
_entity.id
_entity.type
_entity.pdbx_description
1 polymer ?
#
loop_
_entity_poly.entity_id
_entity_poly.type
_entity_poly.pdbx_seq_one_letter_code
_entity_poly.pdbx_strand_id
1 'polypeptide(L)'
;MKNILKQSIFLVLFTTILSCNPDDYIVATASEAPKLVTPATGFSIILSKETENNVATVVKWDAAKYTGSQTVINYTIEIAKAGTNFANPISAASTTELSKSLKVSELNQALVNGGFIEKQVNDVEIRIKSVLGISGIPQYSNVNIFKATPYRVPLASSHWLVGAATPGGWSWEGDAETEFPLVIGKTNIYKVTVVLKSGEAFREFLGNNFTNDGNWDSSHNYTYYSGLGFTIDSELVNAGDGDANFKYTGPTGSRVLTIDNAAKTITLD
;
A
#
# COMPACT_ATOMS: atom_id res chain seq x y z
N MET A 1 -85.55 -51.46 35.65
CA MET A 1 -84.70 -51.84 36.80
C MET A 1 -83.32 -51.24 36.59
N LYS A 2 -82.79 -50.58 37.63
CA LYS A 2 -81.41 -50.06 37.70
C LYS A 2 -80.40 -51.14 37.27
N ASN A 3 -79.32 -50.74 36.59
CA ASN A 3 -77.98 -51.21 36.92
C ASN A 3 -76.91 -50.20 36.48
N ILE A 4 -76.03 -49.93 37.42
CA ILE A 4 -74.97 -48.94 37.44
C ILE A 4 -73.69 -49.70 37.11
N LEU A 5 -72.83 -49.21 36.21
CA LEU A 5 -71.44 -49.62 36.22
C LEU A 5 -70.52 -48.46 35.82
N LYS A 6 -69.89 -47.88 36.85
CA LYS A 6 -68.71 -47.04 36.80
C LYS A 6 -67.57 -47.83 36.15
N GLN A 7 -66.84 -47.28 35.17
CA GLN A 7 -65.37 -47.34 35.10
C GLN A 7 -64.83 -46.19 34.25
N SER A 8 -63.99 -45.39 34.89
CA SER A 8 -63.19 -44.31 34.33
C SER A 8 -62.18 -44.87 33.33
N ILE A 9 -62.16 -44.36 32.09
CA ILE A 9 -60.99 -44.48 31.22
C ILE A 9 -60.59 -43.07 30.80
N PHE A 10 -59.48 -42.68 31.42
CA PHE A 10 -58.76 -41.43 31.32
C PHE A 10 -58.16 -41.32 29.91
N LEU A 11 -58.50 -40.24 29.19
CA LEU A 11 -57.89 -39.87 27.92
C LEU A 11 -56.42 -39.49 28.17
N VAL A 12 -55.51 -40.45 28.08
CA VAL A 12 -54.07 -40.17 28.02
C VAL A 12 -53.73 -39.87 26.56
N LEU A 13 -53.83 -38.60 26.20
CA LEU A 13 -53.17 -38.06 25.02
C LEU A 13 -51.66 -38.16 25.27
N PHE A 14 -51.01 -39.17 24.69
CA PHE A 14 -49.57 -39.36 24.75
C PHE A 14 -48.91 -38.33 23.83
N THR A 15 -48.79 -37.09 24.30
CA THR A 15 -47.94 -36.08 23.66
C THR A 15 -46.50 -36.49 23.90
N THR A 16 -45.87 -37.14 22.92
CA THR A 16 -44.42 -37.26 22.87
C THR A 16 -43.85 -35.86 22.70
N ILE A 17 -43.52 -35.22 23.81
CA ILE A 17 -42.60 -34.08 23.81
C ILE A 17 -41.27 -34.64 23.31
N LEU A 18 -40.96 -34.39 22.04
CA LEU A 18 -39.59 -34.41 21.57
C LEU A 18 -38.86 -33.34 22.38
N SER A 19 -38.23 -33.72 23.49
CA SER A 19 -37.21 -32.88 24.09
C SER A 19 -36.08 -32.84 23.09
N CYS A 20 -36.08 -31.82 22.24
CA CYS A 20 -34.84 -31.38 21.62
C CYS A 20 -33.95 -31.03 22.81
N ASN A 21 -32.99 -31.90 23.14
CA ASN A 21 -31.88 -31.49 23.98
C ASN A 21 -31.37 -30.20 23.33
N PRO A 22 -31.26 -29.07 24.03
CA PRO A 22 -30.44 -28.00 23.52
C PRO A 22 -29.06 -28.66 23.41
N ASP A 23 -28.63 -28.96 22.19
CA ASP A 23 -27.27 -29.38 21.94
C ASP A 23 -26.41 -28.36 22.69
N ASP A 24 -25.64 -28.84 23.67
CA ASP A 24 -24.62 -28.03 24.34
C ASP A 24 -23.56 -27.72 23.28
N TYR A 25 -23.85 -26.75 22.41
CA TYR A 25 -22.88 -26.18 21.52
C TYR A 25 -21.87 -25.48 22.42
N ILE A 26 -20.69 -26.10 22.58
CA ILE A 26 -19.58 -25.44 23.23
C ILE A 26 -19.18 -24.28 22.33
N VAL A 27 -19.70 -23.09 22.64
CA VAL A 27 -19.32 -21.86 21.96
C VAL A 27 -17.87 -21.58 22.34
N ALA A 28 -16.99 -21.60 21.35
CA ALA A 28 -15.60 -21.29 21.57
C ALA A 28 -15.45 -19.83 22.02
N THR A 29 -14.74 -19.60 23.12
CA THR A 29 -14.47 -18.25 23.64
C THR A 29 -12.99 -17.93 23.59
N ALA A 30 -12.65 -16.68 23.32
CA ALA A 30 -11.30 -16.15 23.42
C ALA A 30 -10.72 -16.38 24.83
N SER A 31 -9.51 -16.92 24.93
CA SER A 31 -8.85 -17.21 26.22
C SER A 31 -7.49 -16.56 26.36
N GLU A 32 -6.61 -16.65 25.36
CA GLU A 32 -5.27 -16.06 25.39
C GLU A 32 -4.98 -15.40 24.06
N ALA A 33 -4.62 -14.12 24.09
CA ALA A 33 -4.33 -13.36 22.88
C ALA A 33 -2.98 -13.80 22.26
N PRO A 34 -2.78 -13.66 20.94
CA PRO A 34 -1.47 -13.91 20.34
C PRO A 34 -0.45 -12.90 20.89
N LYS A 35 0.85 -13.23 20.83
CA LYS A 35 1.92 -12.31 21.27
C LYS A 35 2.88 -12.03 20.12
N LEU A 36 2.92 -10.80 19.64
CA LEU A 36 3.80 -10.38 18.57
C LEU A 36 5.26 -10.33 19.07
N VAL A 37 6.13 -11.09 18.42
CA VAL A 37 7.55 -11.21 18.76
C VAL A 37 8.41 -10.39 17.80
N THR A 38 8.23 -10.56 16.49
CA THR A 38 8.96 -9.82 15.45
C THR A 38 8.02 -9.23 14.41
N PRO A 39 8.33 -8.04 13.83
CA PRO A 39 9.45 -7.17 14.18
C PRO A 39 9.28 -6.56 15.58
N ALA A 40 10.39 -6.43 16.31
CA ALA A 40 10.40 -5.79 17.61
C ALA A 40 10.28 -4.27 17.47
N THR A 41 9.84 -3.59 18.53
CA THR A 41 9.82 -2.13 18.56
C THR A 41 11.23 -1.57 18.31
N GLY A 42 11.33 -0.58 17.42
CA GLY A 42 12.60 0.03 17.01
C GLY A 42 13.26 -0.59 15.77
N PHE A 43 12.69 -1.67 15.21
CA PHE A 43 13.07 -2.14 13.88
C PHE A 43 12.94 -1.00 12.85
N SER A 44 13.87 -0.91 11.90
CA SER A 44 13.85 0.12 10.85
C SER A 44 14.20 -0.50 9.51
N ILE A 45 13.45 -0.13 8.46
CA ILE A 45 13.69 -0.61 7.11
C ILE A 45 13.44 0.49 6.08
N ILE A 46 14.33 0.57 5.09
CA ILE A 46 14.13 1.36 3.87
C ILE A 46 13.77 0.37 2.77
N LEU A 47 12.61 0.54 2.15
CA LEU A 47 12.13 -0.32 1.08
C LEU A 47 12.57 0.28 -0.25
N SER A 48 12.99 -0.57 -1.20
CA SER A 48 13.35 -0.14 -2.55
C SER A 48 12.74 -1.07 -3.60
N LYS A 49 12.47 -0.53 -4.78
CA LYS A 49 11.99 -1.33 -5.92
C LYS A 49 13.01 -2.39 -6.33
N GLU A 50 14.30 -2.08 -6.30
CA GLU A 50 15.39 -3.01 -6.65
C GLU A 50 15.37 -4.30 -5.82
N THR A 51 14.98 -4.19 -4.54
CA THR A 51 14.95 -5.31 -3.61
C THR A 51 13.56 -5.89 -3.41
N GLU A 52 12.60 -5.58 -4.30
CA GLU A 52 11.18 -5.88 -4.10
C GLU A 52 10.86 -7.38 -3.87
N ASN A 53 11.72 -8.26 -4.36
CA ASN A 53 11.62 -9.71 -4.21
C ASN A 53 12.30 -10.26 -2.95
N ASN A 54 13.13 -9.45 -2.28
CA ASN A 54 13.78 -9.83 -1.03
C ASN A 54 12.77 -9.85 0.12
N VAL A 55 13.08 -10.64 1.15
CA VAL A 55 12.32 -10.62 2.40
C VAL A 55 12.64 -9.32 3.15
N ALA A 56 11.63 -8.50 3.38
CA ALA A 56 11.74 -7.28 4.19
C ALA A 56 11.79 -7.62 5.69
N THR A 57 10.90 -8.50 6.13
CA THR A 57 10.85 -8.94 7.52
C THR A 57 10.13 -10.28 7.65
N VAL A 58 10.47 -11.03 8.69
CA VAL A 58 9.72 -12.22 9.09
C VAL A 58 8.92 -11.87 10.33
N VAL A 59 7.61 -11.81 10.17
CA VAL A 59 6.68 -11.55 11.27
C VAL A 59 6.43 -12.86 12.01
N LYS A 60 6.66 -12.87 13.33
CA LYS A 60 6.50 -14.06 14.18
C LYS A 60 5.71 -13.70 15.43
N TRP A 61 4.85 -14.62 15.86
CA TRP A 61 4.05 -14.46 17.08
C TRP A 61 3.79 -15.78 17.78
N ASP A 62 3.54 -15.71 19.08
CA ASP A 62 3.02 -16.83 19.86
C ASP A 62 1.52 -17.00 19.58
N ALA A 63 1.05 -18.26 19.59
CA ALA A 63 -0.31 -18.62 19.23
C ALA A 63 -1.37 -18.03 20.17
N ALA A 64 -2.51 -17.67 19.59
CA ALA A 64 -3.72 -17.39 20.36
C ALA A 64 -4.36 -18.70 20.86
N LYS A 65 -5.10 -18.64 21.96
CA LYS A 65 -5.88 -19.77 22.49
C LYS A 65 -7.36 -19.43 22.62
N TYR A 66 -8.18 -20.38 22.17
CA TYR A 66 -9.62 -20.39 22.30
C TYR A 66 -10.05 -21.64 23.06
N THR A 67 -11.10 -21.53 23.88
CA THR A 67 -11.75 -22.68 24.53
C THR A 67 -12.67 -23.40 23.54
N GLY A 68 -13.07 -24.64 23.85
CA GLY A 68 -13.96 -25.44 23.01
C GLY A 68 -13.26 -26.25 21.92
N SER A 69 -14.03 -26.86 21.02
CA SER A 69 -13.49 -27.65 19.90
C SER A 69 -12.69 -26.75 18.95
N GLN A 70 -11.37 -26.91 18.95
CA GLN A 70 -10.48 -26.05 18.18
C GLN A 70 -10.61 -26.33 16.67
N THR A 71 -11.09 -25.34 15.92
CA THR A 71 -10.90 -25.24 14.47
C THR A 71 -9.58 -24.52 14.16
N VAL A 72 -9.30 -24.32 12.86
CA VAL A 72 -8.18 -23.50 12.39
C VAL A 72 -8.29 -22.06 12.92
N ILE A 73 -7.18 -21.51 13.42
CA ILE A 73 -7.06 -20.10 13.79
C ILE A 73 -6.46 -19.34 12.61
N ASN A 74 -7.17 -18.32 12.14
CA ASN A 74 -6.69 -17.40 11.12
C ASN A 74 -6.00 -16.22 11.79
N TYR A 75 -4.82 -15.88 11.30
CA TYR A 75 -4.05 -14.72 11.74
C TYR A 75 -3.94 -13.70 10.62
N THR A 76 -4.18 -12.43 10.93
CA THR A 76 -4.00 -11.29 10.04
C THR A 76 -2.95 -10.36 10.64
N ILE A 77 -1.95 -10.01 9.85
CA ILE A 77 -0.96 -8.99 10.19
C ILE A 77 -1.57 -7.64 9.83
N GLU A 78 -1.88 -6.84 10.84
CA GLU A 78 -2.44 -5.50 10.68
C GLU A 78 -1.35 -4.45 10.90
N ILE A 79 -1.33 -3.43 10.04
CA ILE A 79 -0.52 -2.22 10.23
C ILE A 79 -1.39 -0.97 10.27
N ALA A 80 -0.95 0.05 11.00
CA ALA A 80 -1.62 1.35 11.07
C ALA A 80 -0.62 2.48 11.36
N LYS A 81 -1.01 3.72 11.06
CA LYS A 81 -0.23 4.91 11.43
C LYS A 81 -0.11 4.96 12.96
N ALA A 82 1.09 5.24 13.46
CA ALA A 82 1.32 5.30 14.91
C ALA A 82 0.41 6.32 15.60
N GLY A 83 -0.07 5.98 16.81
CA GLY A 83 -0.96 6.83 17.60
C GLY A 83 -2.42 6.87 17.13
N THR A 84 -2.78 6.14 16.06
CA THR A 84 -4.18 6.06 15.60
C THR A 84 -4.97 4.94 16.26
N ASN A 85 -4.33 4.13 17.11
CA ASN A 85 -4.94 2.97 17.77
C ASN A 85 -5.68 2.06 16.79
N PHE A 86 -5.08 1.84 15.60
CA PHE A 86 -5.66 1.03 14.52
C PHE A 86 -7.09 1.43 14.14
N ALA A 87 -7.41 2.74 14.10
CA ALA A 87 -8.72 3.23 13.64
C ALA A 87 -9.03 2.80 12.18
N ASN A 88 -8.01 2.74 11.32
CA ASN A 88 -8.11 2.26 9.94
C ASN A 88 -6.96 1.27 9.67
N PRO A 89 -7.05 0.01 10.11
CA PRO A 89 -5.97 -0.95 9.95
C PRO A 89 -5.90 -1.46 8.50
N ILE A 90 -4.68 -1.67 8.01
CA ILE A 90 -4.42 -2.33 6.73
C ILE A 90 -3.95 -3.76 6.99
N SER A 91 -4.55 -4.73 6.30
CA SER A 91 -4.08 -6.12 6.29
C SER A 91 -2.87 -6.23 5.38
N ALA A 92 -1.68 -6.43 5.96
CA ALA A 92 -0.46 -6.68 5.21
C ALA A 92 -0.40 -8.13 4.66
N ALA A 93 -0.88 -9.10 5.44
CA ALA A 93 -1.02 -10.50 5.02
C ALA A 93 -1.94 -11.26 5.99
N SER A 94 -2.43 -12.43 5.55
CA SER A 94 -3.09 -13.40 6.42
C SER A 94 -2.51 -14.80 6.24
N THR A 95 -2.56 -15.62 7.29
CA THR A 95 -2.04 -16.99 7.32
C THR A 95 -2.67 -17.78 8.47
N THR A 96 -2.55 -19.10 8.44
CA THR A 96 -2.88 -19.99 9.57
C THR A 96 -1.63 -20.43 10.35
N GLU A 97 -0.45 -20.12 9.82
CA GLU A 97 0.85 -20.37 10.45
C GLU A 97 1.14 -19.34 11.54
N LEU A 98 2.13 -19.60 12.40
CA LEU A 98 2.61 -18.67 13.44
C LEU A 98 3.73 -17.73 12.97
N SER A 99 3.99 -17.73 11.66
CA SER A 99 4.94 -16.82 11.05
C SER A 99 4.58 -16.53 9.59
N LYS A 100 5.00 -15.37 9.12
CA LYS A 100 4.89 -14.97 7.72
C LYS A 100 6.08 -14.10 7.33
N SER A 101 6.81 -14.53 6.30
CA SER A 101 7.76 -13.66 5.61
C SER A 101 7.00 -12.67 4.75
N LEU A 102 7.27 -11.38 4.92
CA LEU A 102 6.80 -10.32 4.04
C LEU A 102 7.95 -9.91 3.13
N LYS A 103 7.70 -9.93 1.81
CA LYS A 103 8.61 -9.33 0.83
C LYS A 103 8.61 -7.81 0.94
N VAL A 104 9.65 -7.19 0.43
CA VAL A 104 9.75 -5.73 0.29
C VAL A 104 8.55 -5.17 -0.48
N SER A 105 8.16 -5.79 -1.60
CA SER A 105 6.97 -5.43 -2.38
C SER A 105 5.66 -5.51 -1.56
N GLU A 106 5.45 -6.60 -0.82
CA GLU A 106 4.23 -6.83 -0.03
C GLU A 106 4.10 -5.79 1.09
N LEU A 107 5.18 -5.53 1.82
CA LEU A 107 5.20 -4.52 2.87
C LEU A 107 5.03 -3.11 2.28
N ASN A 108 5.67 -2.81 1.15
CA ASN A 108 5.54 -1.52 0.49
C ASN A 108 4.10 -1.25 0.07
N GLN A 109 3.43 -2.23 -0.56
CA GLN A 109 2.04 -2.10 -0.97
C GLN A 109 1.11 -1.86 0.21
N ALA A 110 1.31 -2.56 1.33
CA ALA A 110 0.52 -2.35 2.54
C ALA A 110 0.70 -0.93 3.10
N LEU A 111 1.93 -0.40 3.09
CA LEU A 111 2.22 0.96 3.54
C LEU A 111 1.62 2.02 2.60
N VAL A 112 1.76 1.86 1.28
CA VAL A 112 1.16 2.78 0.30
C VAL A 112 -0.37 2.78 0.45
N ASN A 113 -1.00 1.61 0.57
CA ASN A 113 -2.45 1.50 0.80
C ASN A 113 -2.90 2.09 2.15
N GLY A 114 -2.01 2.10 3.15
CA GLY A 114 -2.21 2.76 4.44
C GLY A 114 -2.03 4.28 4.41
N GLY A 115 -1.68 4.86 3.26
CA GLY A 115 -1.44 6.28 3.09
C GLY A 115 -0.23 6.79 3.89
N PHE A 116 0.77 5.93 4.10
CA PHE A 116 2.07 6.34 4.63
C PHE A 116 2.82 7.16 3.57
N ILE A 117 3.66 8.09 4.01
CA ILE A 117 4.34 9.02 3.10
C ILE A 117 5.52 8.30 2.44
N GLU A 118 5.48 8.18 1.12
CA GLU A 118 6.56 7.58 0.32
C GLU A 118 7.85 8.42 0.39
N LYS A 119 9.01 7.76 0.27
CA LYS A 119 10.35 8.36 0.35
C LYS A 119 10.65 9.11 1.66
N GLN A 120 9.82 8.91 2.69
CA GLN A 120 10.03 9.47 4.04
C GLN A 120 9.94 8.37 5.10
N VAL A 121 10.65 8.56 6.20
CA VAL A 121 10.54 7.65 7.34
C VAL A 121 9.18 7.83 8.01
N ASN A 122 8.48 6.72 8.23
CA ASN A 122 7.19 6.70 8.92
C ASN A 122 7.28 5.83 10.18
N ASP A 123 6.56 6.23 11.23
CA ASP A 123 6.30 5.37 12.39
C ASP A 123 5.06 4.50 12.14
N VAL A 124 5.25 3.18 12.14
CA VAL A 124 4.25 2.18 11.78
C VAL A 124 3.96 1.29 13.00
N GLU A 125 2.71 1.25 13.43
CA GLU A 125 2.23 0.28 14.41
C GLU A 125 1.88 -1.03 13.70
N ILE A 126 2.28 -2.16 14.29
CA ILE A 126 1.95 -3.52 13.83
C ILE A 126 1.33 -4.33 14.97
N ARG A 127 0.31 -5.12 14.65
CA ARG A 127 -0.27 -6.12 15.55
C ARG A 127 -0.74 -7.36 14.78
N ILE A 128 -0.97 -8.44 15.52
CA ILE A 128 -1.61 -9.66 15.01
C ILE A 128 -3.05 -9.68 15.49
N LYS A 129 -3.99 -9.81 14.54
CA LYS A 129 -5.38 -10.16 14.81
C LYS A 129 -5.53 -11.67 14.62
N SER A 130 -6.01 -12.40 15.63
CA SER A 130 -6.40 -13.80 15.47
C SER A 130 -7.92 -13.93 15.47
N VAL A 131 -8.44 -14.88 14.70
CA VAL A 131 -9.86 -15.25 14.66
C VAL A 131 -9.98 -16.77 14.55
N LEU A 132 -10.77 -17.38 15.42
CA LEU A 132 -11.12 -18.80 15.29
C LEU A 132 -12.16 -19.00 14.17
N GLY A 133 -11.85 -19.81 13.16
CA GLY A 133 -12.76 -20.01 12.02
C GLY A 133 -13.00 -18.71 11.22
N ILE A 134 -14.19 -18.55 10.64
CA ILE A 134 -14.53 -17.39 9.78
C ILE A 134 -15.17 -16.23 10.56
N SER A 135 -15.92 -16.53 11.63
CA SER A 135 -16.72 -15.56 12.39
C SER A 135 -16.46 -15.58 13.90
N GLY A 136 -15.31 -16.13 14.32
CA GLY A 136 -14.92 -16.14 15.73
C GLY A 136 -14.67 -14.75 16.31
N ILE A 137 -14.61 -14.68 17.63
CA ILE A 137 -14.29 -13.44 18.36
C ILE A 137 -12.82 -13.09 18.09
N PRO A 138 -12.49 -11.86 17.65
CA PRO A 138 -11.11 -11.49 17.40
C PRO A 138 -10.33 -11.30 18.71
N GLN A 139 -9.06 -11.72 18.71
CA GLN A 139 -8.08 -11.34 19.71
C GLN A 139 -6.93 -10.58 19.05
N TYR A 140 -6.27 -9.70 19.82
CA TYR A 140 -5.20 -8.84 19.31
C TYR A 140 -3.95 -8.98 20.17
N SER A 141 -2.79 -9.00 19.52
CA SER A 141 -1.51 -9.00 20.22
C SER A 141 -1.17 -7.67 20.86
N ASN A 142 -0.05 -7.64 21.60
CA ASN A 142 0.69 -6.41 21.82
C ASN A 142 0.99 -5.69 20.50
N VAL A 143 1.15 -4.37 20.59
CA VAL A 143 1.53 -3.50 19.47
C VAL A 143 3.03 -3.25 19.54
N ASN A 144 3.72 -3.46 18.42
CA ASN A 144 5.09 -3.00 18.25
C ASN A 144 5.12 -1.83 17.27
N ILE A 145 6.12 -0.94 17.40
CA ILE A 145 6.30 0.21 16.51
C ILE A 145 7.62 0.07 15.77
N PHE A 146 7.59 0.10 14.44
CA PHE A 146 8.78 0.07 13.61
C PHE A 146 8.81 1.29 12.67
N LYS A 147 10.00 1.59 12.16
CA LYS A 147 10.21 2.64 11.17
C LYS A 147 10.26 2.04 9.77
N ALA A 148 9.54 2.63 8.83
CA ALA A 148 9.59 2.21 7.43
C ALA A 148 9.62 3.41 6.50
N THR A 149 10.46 3.32 5.47
CA THR A 149 10.47 4.26 4.34
C THR A 149 9.96 3.51 3.11
N PRO A 150 8.66 3.63 2.74
CA PRO A 150 8.14 3.02 1.54
C PRO A 150 8.66 3.74 0.29
N TYR A 151 8.91 2.98 -0.78
CA TYR A 151 9.23 3.53 -2.09
C TYR A 151 7.95 3.79 -2.88
N ARG A 152 8.08 4.67 -3.87
CA ARG A 152 7.00 5.06 -4.75
C ARG A 152 6.74 4.00 -5.82
N VAL A 153 5.48 3.59 -5.99
CA VAL A 153 5.08 2.72 -7.11
C VAL A 153 4.54 3.60 -8.23
N PRO A 154 5.32 3.87 -9.29
CA PRO A 154 4.87 4.70 -10.40
C PRO A 154 3.80 3.99 -11.24
N LEU A 155 3.03 4.77 -12.00
CA LEU A 155 2.15 4.20 -13.02
C LEU A 155 2.99 3.58 -14.14
N ALA A 156 2.55 2.42 -14.66
CA ALA A 156 3.25 1.74 -15.74
C ALA A 156 3.39 2.58 -17.03
N SER A 157 2.55 3.61 -17.17
CA SER A 157 2.53 4.55 -18.28
C SER A 157 3.26 5.86 -17.98
N SER A 158 3.97 5.97 -16.85
CA SER A 158 4.65 7.20 -16.46
C SER A 158 5.92 7.42 -17.25
N HIS A 159 6.18 8.69 -17.56
CA HIS A 159 7.48 9.20 -17.96
C HIS A 159 8.22 9.72 -16.72
N TRP A 160 9.40 10.29 -16.93
CA TRP A 160 10.30 10.74 -15.87
C TRP A 160 10.96 12.05 -16.24
N LEU A 161 11.15 12.93 -15.27
CA LEU A 161 11.95 14.14 -15.43
C LEU A 161 13.26 13.96 -14.66
N VAL A 162 14.37 14.16 -15.37
CA VAL A 162 15.72 14.06 -14.81
C VAL A 162 16.50 15.29 -15.21
N GLY A 163 17.19 15.90 -14.24
CA GLY A 163 18.14 16.98 -14.44
C GLY A 163 18.17 17.96 -13.29
N ALA A 164 19.20 18.81 -13.27
CA ALA A 164 19.48 19.78 -12.21
C ALA A 164 18.35 20.78 -11.92
N ALA A 165 17.42 20.98 -12.86
CA ALA A 165 16.23 21.79 -12.63
C ALA A 165 15.19 21.08 -11.76
N THR A 166 15.20 19.75 -11.69
CA THR A 166 14.24 18.93 -10.94
C THR A 166 14.86 18.44 -9.62
N PRO A 167 14.07 18.03 -8.62
CA PRO A 167 14.58 17.61 -7.31
C PRO A 167 15.66 16.52 -7.33
N GLY A 168 15.59 15.60 -8.31
CA GLY A 168 16.51 14.46 -8.42
C GLY A 168 17.88 14.76 -9.03
N GLY A 169 18.04 15.93 -9.67
CA GLY A 169 19.26 16.21 -10.43
C GLY A 169 19.45 15.24 -11.60
N TRP A 170 20.69 15.12 -12.07
CA TRP A 170 21.11 14.17 -13.10
C TRP A 170 21.44 12.81 -12.49
N SER A 171 20.48 12.19 -11.80
CA SER A 171 20.66 10.90 -11.12
C SER A 171 19.37 10.07 -11.14
N TRP A 172 19.54 8.76 -11.17
CA TRP A 172 18.51 7.75 -10.93
C TRP A 172 18.73 7.00 -9.61
N GLU A 173 19.83 7.29 -8.90
CA GLU A 173 20.18 6.62 -7.66
C GLU A 173 19.09 6.82 -6.61
N GLY A 174 18.63 5.73 -6.00
CA GLY A 174 17.63 5.80 -4.94
C GLY A 174 16.28 6.37 -5.35
N ASP A 175 15.88 6.17 -6.61
CA ASP A 175 14.65 6.71 -7.21
C ASP A 175 14.62 8.26 -7.13
N ALA A 176 15.75 8.93 -7.36
CA ALA A 176 15.85 10.39 -7.20
C ALA A 176 15.00 11.17 -8.22
N GLU A 177 14.76 10.59 -9.40
CA GLU A 177 14.02 11.21 -10.49
C GLU A 177 12.59 11.63 -10.09
N THR A 178 12.04 12.57 -10.85
CA THR A 178 10.64 12.97 -10.70
C THR A 178 9.76 12.16 -11.64
N GLU A 179 8.81 11.39 -11.12
CA GLU A 179 7.81 10.76 -11.99
C GLU A 179 6.97 11.83 -12.68
N PHE A 180 6.76 11.65 -13.98
CA PHE A 180 5.86 12.43 -14.79
C PHE A 180 4.68 11.56 -15.23
N PRO A 181 3.61 11.46 -14.42
CA PRO A 181 2.55 10.50 -14.66
C PRO A 181 1.63 10.94 -15.80
N LEU A 182 1.11 9.93 -16.51
CA LEU A 182 -0.01 10.08 -17.42
C LEU A 182 -1.26 10.49 -16.63
N VAL A 183 -1.96 11.52 -17.11
CA VAL A 183 -3.24 11.96 -16.53
C VAL A 183 -4.26 10.84 -16.67
N ILE A 184 -4.92 10.47 -15.57
CA ILE A 184 -5.93 9.40 -15.54
C ILE A 184 -7.02 9.67 -16.59
N GLY A 185 -7.29 8.64 -17.41
CA GLY A 185 -8.28 8.71 -18.49
C GLY A 185 -7.80 9.45 -19.75
N LYS A 186 -6.53 9.84 -19.83
CA LYS A 186 -5.89 10.36 -21.04
C LYS A 186 -4.91 9.33 -21.59
N THR A 187 -4.53 9.49 -22.86
CA THR A 187 -3.59 8.59 -23.55
C THR A 187 -2.24 9.23 -23.83
N ASN A 188 -2.14 10.56 -23.76
CA ASN A 188 -0.96 11.29 -24.20
C ASN A 188 -0.77 12.65 -23.49
N ILE A 189 -1.37 12.82 -22.31
CA ILE A 189 -1.25 14.04 -21.49
C ILE A 189 -0.55 13.67 -20.18
N TYR A 190 0.59 14.28 -19.94
CA TYR A 190 1.41 14.04 -18.75
C TYR A 190 1.42 15.29 -17.88
N LYS A 191 1.32 15.11 -16.57
CA LYS A 191 1.19 16.24 -15.64
C LYS A 191 1.82 15.93 -14.29
N VAL A 192 2.62 16.87 -13.77
CA VAL A 192 3.18 16.77 -12.42
C VAL A 192 3.30 18.14 -11.77
N THR A 193 3.11 18.19 -10.45
CA THR A 193 3.57 19.32 -9.64
C THR A 193 5.01 19.06 -9.22
N VAL A 194 5.95 19.89 -9.68
CA VAL A 194 7.39 19.73 -9.47
C VAL A 194 8.02 21.04 -9.03
N VAL A 195 9.03 20.99 -8.15
CA VAL A 195 9.85 22.17 -7.84
C VAL A 195 10.91 22.30 -8.94
N LEU A 196 10.86 23.42 -9.67
CA LEU A 196 11.86 23.74 -10.69
C LEU A 196 12.87 24.77 -10.18
N LYS A 197 14.16 24.53 -10.42
CA LYS A 197 15.26 25.43 -10.06
C LYS A 197 15.65 26.31 -11.25
N SER A 198 15.58 27.63 -11.05
CA SER A 198 15.91 28.63 -12.06
C SER A 198 17.32 28.45 -12.62
N GLY A 199 17.46 28.53 -13.94
CA GLY A 199 18.74 28.51 -14.66
C GLY A 199 19.30 27.12 -14.96
N GLU A 200 18.66 26.07 -14.46
CA GLU A 200 19.13 24.68 -14.60
C GLU A 200 18.40 23.94 -15.72
N ALA A 201 18.96 22.79 -16.12
CA ALA A 201 18.43 21.97 -17.19
C ALA A 201 17.76 20.66 -16.72
N PHE A 202 16.83 20.14 -17.51
CA PHE A 202 16.22 18.82 -17.35
C PHE A 202 15.75 18.24 -18.69
N ARG A 203 15.42 16.95 -18.69
CA ARG A 203 14.89 16.21 -19.85
C ARG A 203 13.78 15.27 -19.41
N GLU A 204 12.86 14.97 -20.33
CA GLU A 204 11.86 13.92 -20.18
C GLU A 204 12.43 12.57 -20.68
N PHE A 205 12.30 11.53 -19.87
CA PHE A 205 12.65 10.15 -20.17
C PHE A 205 11.39 9.29 -20.21
N LEU A 206 11.30 8.39 -21.20
CA LEU A 206 10.06 7.65 -21.53
C LEU A 206 9.92 6.32 -20.78
N GLY A 207 10.86 6.01 -19.89
CA GLY A 207 10.79 4.82 -19.05
C GLY A 207 11.87 4.83 -17.99
N ASN A 208 11.70 3.96 -17.00
CA ASN A 208 12.67 3.68 -15.94
C ASN A 208 12.83 2.15 -15.89
N ASN A 209 14.06 1.65 -15.89
CA ASN A 209 14.37 0.23 -15.77
C ASN A 209 14.45 -0.24 -14.30
N PHE A 210 14.24 0.68 -13.36
CA PHE A 210 14.28 0.47 -11.92
C PHE A 210 15.62 -0.08 -11.42
N THR A 211 16.71 0.50 -11.95
CA THR A 211 18.08 0.29 -11.48
C THR A 211 18.71 1.63 -11.09
N ASN A 212 19.73 1.61 -10.24
CA ASN A 212 20.46 2.80 -9.84
C ASN A 212 21.10 3.59 -11.00
N ASP A 213 21.36 2.93 -12.14
CA ASP A 213 21.88 3.60 -13.34
C ASP A 213 20.75 4.18 -14.22
N GLY A 214 19.51 3.75 -14.01
CA GLY A 214 18.31 4.20 -14.71
C GLY A 214 18.31 3.96 -16.21
N ASN A 215 17.41 4.67 -16.91
CA ASN A 215 17.26 4.59 -18.37
C ASN A 215 17.61 5.92 -19.03
N TRP A 216 18.76 5.96 -19.70
CA TRP A 216 19.23 7.15 -20.42
C TRP A 216 18.92 7.13 -21.92
N ASP A 217 18.28 6.08 -22.44
CA ASP A 217 18.14 5.84 -23.87
C ASP A 217 16.95 6.60 -24.47
N SER A 218 15.73 6.24 -24.05
CA SER A 218 14.49 6.77 -24.64
C SER A 218 14.07 8.05 -23.94
N SER A 219 14.22 9.18 -24.63
CA SER A 219 13.97 10.51 -24.07
C SER A 219 13.51 11.53 -25.11
N HIS A 220 12.89 12.61 -24.64
CA HIS A 220 12.57 13.78 -25.44
C HIS A 220 13.20 15.02 -24.82
N ASN A 221 13.91 15.78 -25.66
CA ASN A 221 14.56 17.03 -25.30
C ASN A 221 13.79 18.23 -25.89
N TYR A 222 14.28 19.45 -25.69
CA TYR A 222 13.60 20.65 -26.17
C TYR A 222 13.38 20.62 -27.70
N THR A 223 14.39 20.21 -28.47
CA THR A 223 14.35 20.24 -29.93
C THR A 223 13.43 19.19 -30.53
N TYR A 224 13.23 18.04 -29.87
CA TYR A 224 12.18 17.09 -30.22
C TYR A 224 10.81 17.77 -30.27
N TYR A 225 10.44 18.46 -29.19
CA TYR A 225 9.14 19.10 -29.09
C TYR A 225 8.99 20.31 -30.02
N SER A 226 10.00 21.19 -30.07
CA SER A 226 9.95 22.34 -30.96
C SER A 226 9.92 21.92 -32.44
N GLY A 227 10.64 20.85 -32.80
CA GLY A 227 10.65 20.29 -34.16
C GLY A 227 9.31 19.70 -34.59
N LEU A 228 8.50 19.23 -33.63
CA LEU A 228 7.13 18.77 -33.86
C LEU A 228 6.09 19.89 -33.86
N GLY A 229 6.52 21.15 -33.66
CA GLY A 229 5.67 22.34 -33.67
C GLY A 229 4.89 22.55 -32.38
N PHE A 230 5.44 22.12 -31.23
CA PHE A 230 4.81 22.40 -29.94
C PHE A 230 4.89 23.89 -29.60
N THR A 231 3.82 24.40 -28.99
CA THR A 231 3.88 25.68 -28.26
C THR A 231 4.44 25.38 -26.88
N ILE A 232 5.65 25.88 -26.61
CA ILE A 232 6.37 25.65 -25.35
C ILE A 232 6.29 26.92 -24.51
N ASP A 233 6.02 26.76 -23.22
CA ASP A 233 6.04 27.83 -22.24
C ASP A 233 7.30 28.69 -22.36
N SER A 234 7.16 30.02 -22.30
CA SER A 234 8.28 30.95 -22.46
C SER A 234 9.38 30.82 -21.39
N GLU A 235 9.06 30.21 -20.24
CA GLU A 235 10.04 29.93 -19.18
C GLU A 235 10.81 28.62 -19.40
N LEU A 236 10.52 27.90 -20.48
CA LEU A 236 11.27 26.74 -20.93
C LEU A 236 11.96 27.08 -22.24
N VAL A 237 13.29 27.06 -22.24
CA VAL A 237 14.11 27.36 -23.42
C VAL A 237 15.05 26.21 -23.73
N ASN A 238 15.65 26.22 -24.92
CA ASN A 238 16.76 25.31 -25.22
C ASN A 238 17.97 25.67 -24.33
N ALA A 239 18.52 24.68 -23.63
CA ALA A 239 19.66 24.86 -22.75
C ALA A 239 20.95 25.25 -23.49
N GLY A 240 21.08 24.92 -24.78
CA GLY A 240 22.29 25.16 -25.57
C GLY A 240 23.48 24.31 -25.12
N ASP A 241 23.22 23.16 -24.51
CA ASP A 241 24.20 22.28 -23.86
C ASP A 241 24.72 21.14 -24.76
N GLY A 242 24.52 21.24 -26.08
CA GLY A 242 24.85 20.20 -27.06
C GLY A 242 23.80 19.08 -27.15
N ASP A 243 23.08 18.86 -26.06
CA ASP A 243 22.06 17.84 -25.87
C ASP A 243 20.63 18.38 -26.03
N ALA A 244 20.51 19.71 -26.14
CA ALA A 244 19.28 20.47 -26.31
C ALA A 244 18.24 20.16 -25.22
N ASN A 245 18.67 20.03 -23.96
CA ASN A 245 17.77 19.87 -22.82
C ASN A 245 16.84 21.08 -22.67
N PHE A 246 15.76 20.89 -21.91
CA PHE A 246 14.98 22.03 -21.42
C PHE A 246 15.79 22.77 -20.37
N LYS A 247 15.85 24.09 -20.45
CA LYS A 247 16.32 24.97 -19.38
C LYS A 247 15.16 25.77 -18.83
N TYR A 248 14.97 25.72 -17.52
CA TYR A 248 13.96 26.53 -16.84
C TYR A 248 14.52 27.91 -16.52
N THR A 249 13.83 28.98 -16.90
CA THR A 249 14.25 30.37 -16.73
C THR A 249 13.34 31.19 -15.81
N GLY A 250 12.22 30.60 -15.35
CA GLY A 250 11.34 31.21 -14.37
C GLY A 250 11.89 31.16 -12.93
N PRO A 251 11.20 31.79 -11.97
CA PRO A 251 11.61 31.78 -10.56
C PRO A 251 11.67 30.37 -9.97
N THR A 252 12.67 30.09 -9.14
CA THR A 252 12.74 28.79 -8.43
C THR A 252 11.50 28.61 -7.56
N GLY A 253 10.77 27.52 -7.76
CA GLY A 253 9.52 27.28 -7.05
C GLY A 253 8.74 26.06 -7.55
N SER A 254 7.64 25.76 -6.87
CA SER A 254 6.70 24.72 -7.31
C SER A 254 5.95 25.19 -8.55
N ARG A 255 5.89 24.33 -9.57
CA ARG A 255 5.19 24.52 -10.83
C ARG A 255 4.38 23.31 -11.19
N VAL A 256 3.31 23.52 -11.93
CA VAL A 256 2.52 22.45 -12.55
C VAL A 256 2.96 22.32 -14.00
N LEU A 257 3.84 21.35 -14.28
CA LEU A 257 4.25 21.03 -15.64
C LEU A 257 3.22 20.14 -16.31
N THR A 258 2.78 20.54 -17.50
CA THR A 258 1.91 19.71 -18.36
C THR A 258 2.51 19.59 -19.75
N ILE A 259 2.61 18.36 -20.27
CA ILE A 259 2.86 18.08 -21.69
C ILE A 259 1.58 17.46 -22.26
N ASP A 260 0.89 18.22 -23.12
CA ASP A 260 -0.28 17.75 -23.86
C ASP A 260 0.14 17.46 -25.30
N ASN A 261 0.36 16.18 -25.61
CA ASN A 261 0.76 15.76 -26.95
C ASN A 261 -0.38 15.84 -27.97
N ALA A 262 -1.65 15.93 -27.53
CA ALA A 262 -2.79 16.11 -28.44
C ALA A 262 -2.88 17.56 -28.88
N ALA A 263 -2.77 18.51 -27.93
CA ALA A 263 -2.78 19.94 -28.19
C ALA A 263 -1.44 20.47 -28.71
N LYS A 264 -0.36 19.68 -28.57
CA LYS A 264 1.02 20.09 -28.83
C LYS A 264 1.43 21.30 -28.00
N THR A 265 1.19 21.22 -26.69
CA THR A 265 1.55 22.30 -25.76
C THR A 265 2.36 21.78 -24.60
N ILE A 266 3.34 22.56 -24.17
CA ILE A 266 4.04 22.40 -22.88
C ILE A 266 3.79 23.65 -22.06
N THR A 267 3.18 23.52 -20.89
CA THR A 267 2.82 24.65 -20.03
C THR A 267 3.40 24.50 -18.63
N LEU A 268 3.68 25.63 -17.97
CA LEU A 268 4.01 25.70 -16.56
C LEU A 268 3.05 26.65 -15.83
N ASP A 269 2.24 26.13 -14.91
CA ASP A 269 1.37 26.94 -14.03
C ASP A 269 1.90 27.06 -12.59
#